data_AF-A0A1D6GJ76-F1
#
_entry.id   AF-A0A1D6GJ76-F1
#
_cell.length_a   1.000
_cell.length_b   1.000
_cell.length_c   1.000
_cell.angle_alpha   90.00
_cell.angle_beta   90.00
_cell.angle_gamma   90.00
#
_symmetry.space_group_name_H-M   'P 1'
#
loop_
_entity.id
_entity.type
_entity.pdbx_description
1 polymer ?
#
loop_
_entity_poly.entity_id
_entity_poly.type
_entity_poly.pdbx_seq_one_letter_code
_entity_poly.pdbx_strand_id
1 'polypeptide(L)'
;MIEFMEKVVIQLILWSSLEEHYLLLVACKNVFGIRSASWCILSSIEYMEEGCVNMDCVTLIEDYHNKIEFELNKIYDGILKLFASHLPPSLTVPKSKVFYLKMKGDYYRYLAEFET
;
A
#
# COMPACT_ATOMS: atom_id res chain seq x y z
N MET A 1 4.14 -11.94 -5.14
CA MET A 1 3.19 -10.96 -5.69
C MET A 1 3.82 -9.56 -5.80
N ILE A 2 4.42 -9.02 -4.73
CA ILE A 2 5.14 -7.73 -4.77
C ILE A 2 6.32 -7.77 -5.75
N GLU A 3 7.17 -8.79 -5.72
CA GLU A 3 8.27 -8.94 -6.70
C GLU A 3 7.78 -9.04 -8.15
N PHE A 4 6.56 -9.57 -8.34
CA PHE A 4 5.94 -9.66 -9.66
C PHE A 4 5.39 -8.30 -10.08
N MET A 5 4.79 -7.54 -9.17
CA MET A 5 4.42 -6.15 -9.40
C MET A 5 5.64 -5.28 -9.65
N GLU A 6 6.71 -5.39 -8.87
CA GLU A 6 7.98 -4.68 -9.10
C GLU A 6 8.56 -5.01 -10.47
N LYS A 7 8.62 -6.30 -10.87
CA LYS A 7 9.06 -6.69 -12.23
C LYS A 7 8.14 -6.13 -13.32
N VAL A 8 6.83 -6.25 -13.16
CA VAL A 8 5.85 -5.75 -14.14
C VAL A 8 5.93 -4.23 -14.25
N VAL A 9 6.10 -3.52 -13.14
CA VAL A 9 6.32 -2.08 -13.15
C VAL A 9 7.63 -1.75 -13.87
N ILE A 10 8.76 -2.34 -13.47
CA ILE A 10 10.07 -2.10 -14.08
C ILE A 10 10.02 -2.33 -15.61
N GLN A 11 9.25 -3.33 -16.04
CA GLN A 11 9.12 -3.69 -17.44
C GLN A 11 8.15 -2.78 -18.22
N LEU A 12 7.09 -2.27 -17.58
CA LEU A 12 6.13 -1.32 -18.16
C LEU A 12 6.67 0.12 -18.23
N ILE A 13 7.53 0.50 -17.28
CA ILE A 13 8.20 1.81 -17.28
C ILE A 13 9.06 2.02 -18.53
N LEU A 14 9.61 0.94 -19.10
CA LEU A 14 10.45 1.00 -20.29
C LEU A 14 9.65 1.39 -21.54
N TRP A 15 8.33 1.15 -21.58
CA TRP A 15 7.46 1.26 -22.75
C TRP A 15 6.35 2.32 -22.55
N SER A 16 6.72 3.47 -21.99
CA SER A 16 5.85 4.60 -21.60
C SER A 16 4.69 4.96 -22.57
N SER A 17 3.51 4.38 -22.35
CA SER A 17 2.21 4.91 -22.82
C SER A 17 1.35 5.38 -21.64
N LEU A 18 0.46 6.35 -21.87
CA LEU A 18 -0.38 6.94 -20.82
C LEU A 18 -1.39 5.93 -20.25
N GLU A 19 -1.83 4.97 -21.08
CA GLU A 19 -2.74 3.89 -20.70
C GLU A 19 -2.08 2.87 -19.80
N GLU A 20 -0.82 2.53 -20.05
CA GLU A 20 -0.06 1.59 -19.21
C GLU A 20 0.22 2.17 -17.82
N HIS A 21 0.53 3.48 -17.75
CA HIS A 21 0.60 4.18 -16.47
C HIS A 21 -0.72 4.12 -15.73
N TYR A 22 -1.85 4.40 -16.39
CA TYR A 22 -3.15 4.33 -15.74
C TYR A 22 -3.49 2.92 -15.24
N LEU A 23 -3.21 1.88 -16.03
CA LEU A 23 -3.42 0.49 -15.65
C LEU A 23 -2.62 0.12 -14.40
N LEU A 24 -1.37 0.59 -14.34
CA LEU A 24 -0.51 0.42 -13.17
C LEU A 24 -1.10 1.08 -11.92
N LEU A 25 -1.59 2.32 -12.06
CA LEU A 25 -2.22 3.05 -10.96
C LEU A 25 -3.47 2.33 -10.43
N VAL A 26 -4.28 1.76 -11.31
CA VAL A 26 -5.45 0.96 -10.95
C VAL A 26 -5.04 -0.33 -10.21
N ALA A 27 -4.02 -1.03 -10.70
CA ALA A 27 -3.50 -2.22 -10.04
C ALA A 27 -2.95 -1.92 -8.64
N CYS A 28 -2.14 -0.86 -8.50
CA CYS A 28 -1.62 -0.41 -7.21
C CYS A 28 -2.76 -0.10 -6.23
N LYS A 29 -3.79 0.66 -6.66
CA LYS A 29 -4.95 0.99 -5.82
C LYS A 29 -5.67 -0.25 -5.30
N ASN A 30 -5.85 -1.27 -6.15
CA ASN A 30 -6.53 -2.50 -5.76
C ASN A 30 -5.74 -3.30 -4.72
N VAL A 31 -4.41 -3.40 -4.89
CA VAL A 31 -3.54 -4.07 -3.90
C VAL A 31 -3.64 -3.37 -2.55
N PHE A 32 -3.57 -2.03 -2.54
CA PHE A 32 -3.76 -1.27 -1.31
C PHE A 32 -5.12 -1.51 -0.67
N GLY A 33 -6.20 -1.42 -1.45
CA GLY A 33 -7.55 -1.64 -0.94
C GLY A 33 -7.72 -3.01 -0.26
N ILE A 34 -7.18 -4.07 -0.86
CA ILE A 34 -7.26 -5.43 -0.30
C ILE A 34 -6.46 -5.52 1.01
N ARG A 35 -5.26 -4.93 1.07
CA ARG A 35 -4.42 -4.97 2.26
C ARG A 35 -4.95 -4.10 3.40
N SER A 36 -5.45 -2.90 3.12
CA SER A 36 -6.13 -2.06 4.11
C SER A 36 -7.41 -2.72 4.64
N ALA A 37 -8.19 -3.39 3.80
CA ALA A 37 -9.34 -4.17 4.28
C ALA A 37 -8.92 -5.34 5.19
N SER A 38 -7.82 -6.03 4.85
CA SER A 38 -7.28 -7.10 5.69
C SER A 38 -6.86 -6.57 7.07
N TRP A 39 -6.23 -5.40 7.10
CA TRP A 39 -5.87 -4.71 8.35
C TRP A 39 -7.11 -4.38 9.18
N CYS A 40 -8.12 -3.72 8.61
CA CYS A 40 -9.35 -3.37 9.33
C CYS A 40 -10.05 -4.59 9.94
N ILE A 41 -10.06 -5.72 9.23
CA ILE A 41 -10.62 -6.97 9.76
C ILE A 41 -9.79 -7.46 10.95
N LEU A 42 -8.46 -7.43 10.86
CA LEU A 42 -7.58 -7.89 11.92
C LEU A 42 -7.69 -7.02 13.18
N SER A 43 -7.66 -5.68 13.04
CA SER A 43 -7.87 -4.77 14.17
C SER A 43 -9.26 -4.93 14.80
N SER A 44 -10.29 -5.27 14.00
CA SER A 44 -11.60 -5.60 14.55
C SER A 44 -11.61 -6.92 15.34
N ILE A 45 -10.77 -7.89 14.97
CA ILE A 45 -10.64 -9.17 15.70
C ILE A 45 -9.87 -8.93 17.00
N GLU A 46 -8.79 -8.16 16.95
CA GLU A 46 -8.00 -7.75 18.11
C GLU A 46 -8.87 -7.06 19.17
N TYR A 47 -9.65 -6.06 18.77
CA TYR A 47 -10.60 -5.37 19.67
C TYR A 47 -11.63 -6.31 20.32
N MET A 48 -12.02 -7.39 19.64
CA MET A 48 -12.95 -8.39 20.20
C MET A 48 -12.26 -9.34 21.17
N GLU A 49 -10.95 -9.57 21.01
CA GLU A 49 -10.14 -10.49 21.81
C GLU A 49 -9.42 -9.82 22.99
N GLU A 50 -9.34 -8.48 23.06
CA GLU A 50 -8.75 -7.71 24.18
C GLU A 50 -9.35 -8.07 25.57
N GLY A 51 -10.55 -8.66 25.60
CA GLY A 51 -11.21 -9.14 26.83
C GLY A 51 -10.97 -10.62 27.18
N CYS A 52 -10.19 -11.35 26.37
CA CYS A 52 -10.02 -12.80 26.48
C CYS A 52 -8.73 -13.17 27.23
N VAL A 53 -8.77 -14.21 28.08
CA VAL A 53 -7.63 -14.63 28.93
C VAL A 53 -6.59 -15.46 28.14
N ASN A 54 -6.82 -15.70 26.84
CA ASN A 54 -6.07 -16.65 26.05
C ASN A 54 -4.83 -15.99 25.41
N MET A 55 -3.73 -15.94 26.16
CA MET A 55 -2.47 -15.29 25.79
C MET A 55 -1.91 -15.75 24.43
N ASP A 56 -2.08 -17.03 24.08
CA ASP A 56 -1.60 -17.57 22.80
C ASP A 56 -2.33 -16.94 21.59
N CYS A 57 -3.62 -16.61 21.74
CA CYS A 57 -4.42 -15.98 20.70
C CYS A 57 -3.96 -14.53 20.46
N VAL A 58 -3.71 -13.79 21.55
CA VAL A 58 -3.21 -12.41 21.51
C VAL A 58 -1.87 -12.34 20.78
N THR A 59 -0.92 -13.21 21.14
CA THR A 59 0.40 -13.24 20.46
C THR A 59 0.31 -13.57 18.97
N LEU A 60 -0.61 -14.44 18.56
CA LEU A 60 -0.81 -14.78 17.16
C LEU A 60 -1.39 -13.60 16.35
N ILE A 61 -2.30 -12.85 16.97
CA ILE A 61 -2.92 -11.65 16.37
C ILE A 61 -1.86 -10.57 16.19
N GLU A 62 -1.06 -10.28 17.22
CA GLU A 62 0.06 -9.32 17.18
C GLU A 62 1.09 -9.69 16.08
N ASP A 63 1.50 -10.96 15.99
CA ASP A 63 2.42 -11.43 14.95
C ASP A 63 1.86 -11.21 13.54
N TYR A 64 0.57 -11.48 13.35
CA TYR A 64 -0.09 -11.23 12.07
C TYR A 64 -0.23 -9.74 11.76
N HIS A 65 -0.44 -8.91 12.78
CA HIS A 65 -0.52 -7.46 12.68
C HIS A 65 0.80 -6.89 12.17
N ASN A 66 1.90 -7.24 12.85
CA ASN A 66 3.27 -6.87 12.48
C ASN A 66 3.62 -7.30 11.04
N LYS A 67 3.17 -8.49 10.62
CA LYS A 67 3.40 -8.98 9.26
C LYS A 67 2.65 -8.17 8.21
N ILE A 68 1.38 -7.83 8.45
CA ILE A 68 0.58 -7.02 7.53
C ILE A 68 1.17 -5.61 7.44
N GLU A 69 1.56 -5.02 8.56
CA GLU A 69 2.19 -3.71 8.61
C GLU A 69 3.51 -3.69 7.81
N PHE A 70 4.37 -4.69 8.01
CA PHE A 70 5.61 -4.83 7.25
C PHE A 70 5.36 -4.92 5.74
N GLU A 71 4.39 -5.75 5.32
CA GLU A 71 4.04 -5.88 3.90
C GLU A 71 3.50 -4.57 3.32
N LEU A 72 2.65 -3.86 4.06
CA LEU A 72 2.08 -2.59 3.63
C LEU A 72 3.15 -1.50 3.51
N ASN A 73 4.02 -1.36 4.51
CA ASN A 73 5.15 -0.43 4.46
C ASN A 73 6.05 -0.72 3.25
N LYS A 74 6.38 -2.00 2.99
CA LYS A 74 7.17 -2.37 1.80
C LYS A 74 6.48 -1.98 0.49
N ILE A 75 5.16 -2.19 0.37
CA ILE A 75 4.39 -1.83 -0.83
C ILE A 75 4.38 -0.31 -1.03
N TYR A 76 4.10 0.46 0.03
CA TYR A 76 4.09 1.92 -0.04
C TYR A 76 5.45 2.49 -0.42
N ASP A 77 6.51 1.99 0.20
CA ASP A 77 7.87 2.46 -0.04
C ASP A 77 8.33 2.14 -1.48
N GLY A 78 7.98 0.95 -1.99
CA GLY A 78 8.21 0.58 -3.39
C GLY A 78 7.46 1.49 -4.38
N ILE A 79 6.20 1.82 -4.09
CA ILE A 79 5.38 2.67 -4.96
C ILE A 79 5.83 4.14 -4.91
N LEU A 80 6.23 4.65 -3.75
CA LEU A 80 6.78 6.00 -3.63
C LEU A 80 8.10 6.15 -4.39
N LYS A 81 9.00 5.16 -4.30
CA LYS A 81 10.26 5.13 -5.06
C LYS A 81 10.00 5.12 -6.57
N LEU A 82 9.08 4.29 -7.02
CA LEU A 82 8.63 4.17 -8.40
C LEU A 82 8.06 5.49 -8.94
N PHE A 83 7.22 6.17 -8.16
CA PHE A 83 6.74 7.50 -8.52
C PHE A 83 7.88 8.52 -8.56
N ALA A 84 8.80 8.50 -7.59
CA ALA A 84 9.93 9.43 -7.56
C ALA A 84 10.88 9.26 -8.74
N SER A 85 11.07 8.03 -9.25
CA SER A 85 11.96 7.74 -10.38
C SER A 85 11.31 7.94 -11.75
N HIS A 86 9.98 7.80 -11.87
CA HIS A 86 9.29 7.78 -13.17
C HIS A 86 8.25 8.87 -13.39
N LEU A 87 7.92 9.70 -12.39
CA LEU A 87 7.19 10.96 -12.62
C LEU A 87 8.20 12.09 -12.81
N PRO A 88 8.43 12.58 -14.04
CA PRO A 88 9.22 13.77 -14.23
C PRO A 88 8.56 14.97 -13.53
N PRO A 89 9.33 15.95 -13.02
CA PRO A 89 8.81 17.18 -12.44
C PRO A 89 7.92 17.98 -13.42
N SER A 90 7.99 17.67 -14.71
CA SER A 90 7.16 18.21 -15.79
C SER A 90 5.85 17.45 -16.00
N LEU A 91 5.12 17.07 -14.94
CA LEU A 91 3.76 16.55 -15.06
C LEU A 91 2.83 17.62 -15.68
N THR A 92 2.88 17.74 -17.01
CA THR A 92 1.99 18.58 -17.81
C THR A 92 0.58 17.99 -17.83
N VAL A 93 0.39 16.75 -17.33
CA VAL A 93 -0.90 16.06 -17.24
C VAL A 93 -1.46 16.17 -15.81
N PRO A 94 -2.51 16.99 -15.57
CA PRO A 94 -3.05 17.24 -14.23
C PRO A 94 -3.52 15.99 -13.49
N LYS A 95 -4.03 14.99 -14.21
CA LYS A 95 -4.62 13.76 -13.63
C LYS A 95 -3.59 12.91 -12.87
N SER A 96 -2.40 12.72 -13.43
CA SER A 96 -1.35 11.91 -12.81
C SER A 96 -0.77 12.58 -11.55
N LYS A 97 -0.73 13.93 -11.53
CA LYS A 97 -0.30 14.70 -10.36
C LYS A 97 -1.29 14.61 -9.20
N VAL A 98 -2.59 14.74 -9.49
CA VAL A 98 -3.66 14.56 -8.48
C VAL A 98 -3.63 13.14 -7.91
N PHE A 99 -3.42 12.14 -8.76
CA PHE A 99 -3.32 10.76 -8.32
C PHE A 99 -2.11 10.51 -7.40
N TYR A 100 -0.93 11.01 -7.77
CA TYR A 100 0.27 10.91 -6.94
C TYR A 100 0.06 11.56 -5.57
N LEU A 101 -0.46 12.78 -5.54
CA LEU A 101 -0.73 13.50 -4.29
C LEU A 101 -1.76 12.79 -3.43
N LYS A 102 -2.81 12.21 -4.05
CA LYS A 102 -3.80 11.40 -3.34
C LYS A 102 -3.16 10.15 -2.72
N MET A 103 -2.35 9.41 -3.48
CA MET A 103 -1.67 8.21 -2.97
C MET A 103 -0.69 8.53 -1.84
N LYS A 104 0.03 9.66 -1.96
CA LYS A 104 0.91 10.16 -0.90
C LYS A 104 0.12 10.54 0.36
N GLY A 105 -1.04 11.18 0.19
CA GLY A 105 -1.95 11.49 1.30
C GLY A 105 -2.54 10.24 1.96
N ASP A 106 -2.97 9.27 1.16
CA ASP A 106 -3.46 7.97 1.65
C ASP A 106 -2.38 7.21 2.43
N TYR A 107 -1.11 7.31 2.01
CA TYR A 107 0.02 6.74 2.75
C TYR A 107 0.27 7.42 4.09
N TYR A 108 0.27 8.76 4.16
CA TYR A 108 0.47 9.44 5.44
C TYR A 108 -0.71 9.27 6.38
N ARG A 109 -1.94 9.25 5.85
CA ARG A 109 -3.13 8.89 6.63
C ARG A 109 -2.98 7.48 7.20
N TYR A 110 -2.55 6.54 6.36
CA TYR A 110 -2.21 5.20 6.78
C TYR A 110 -1.20 5.25 7.93
N LEU A 111 0.01 5.81 7.74
CA LEU A 111 1.03 5.90 8.80
C LEU A 111 0.49 6.47 10.13
N ALA A 112 -0.36 7.49 10.08
CA ALA A 112 -0.98 8.07 11.27
C ALA A 112 -2.01 7.15 11.96
N GLU A 113 -2.60 6.19 11.24
CA GLU A 113 -3.45 5.12 11.79
C GLU A 113 -2.61 4.00 12.46
N PHE A 114 -1.29 3.88 12.18
CA PHE A 114 -0.39 2.88 12.79
C PHE A 114 0.35 3.41 14.03
N GLU A 115 0.75 4.68 14.01
CA GLU A 115 1.43 5.31 15.15
C GLU A 115 0.44 5.59 16.28
N THR A 116 0.04 4.53 17.00
CA THR A 116 -0.67 4.60 18.29
C THR A 116 0.07 3.80 19.35
#